data_AF-S7V8X8-F1
#
_entry.id   AF-S7V8X8-F1
#
_cell.length_a   1.000
_cell.length_b   1.000
_cell.length_c   1.000
_cell.angle_alpha   90.00
_cell.angle_beta   90.00
_cell.angle_gamma   90.00
#
_symmetry.space_group_name_H-M   'P 1'
#
loop_
_entity.id
_entity.type
_entity.pdbx_description
1 polymer ?
#
loop_
_entity_poly.entity_id
_entity_poly.type
_entity_poly.pdbx_seq_one_letter_code
_entity_poly.pdbx_strand_id
1 'polypeptide(L)'
;MAVIAIMAGTLVTSCGEKSKQDMESAKESMSEAGQDIKKATSDAMDENKANVEENWKKFEGESEVVIANTDTQIKNLREKISKSAKNDREKLNAQLDKLEQKNKELKEKLAERRKKFNENLIEYNEAAGEKEKSFEREFKHDMDELGNSLKDIFKDNVK
;
A
#
# COMPACT_ATOMS: atom_id res chain seq x y z
N MET A 1 5.58 25.14 17.60
CA MET A 1 4.29 25.83 17.40
C MET A 1 4.58 27.33 17.37
N ALA A 2 4.52 27.96 16.19
CA ALA A 2 4.79 29.39 16.06
C ALA A 2 3.49 30.16 16.35
N VAL A 3 3.47 30.92 17.44
CA VAL A 3 2.37 31.82 17.79
C VAL A 3 2.56 33.09 16.97
N ILE A 4 1.78 33.25 15.90
CA ILE A 4 1.76 34.49 15.12
C ILE A 4 0.87 35.47 15.87
N ALA A 5 1.50 36.48 16.46
CA ALA A 5 0.84 37.61 17.11
C ALA A 5 0.11 38.46 16.05
N ILE A 6 -1.21 38.56 16.17
CA ILE A 6 -2.03 39.48 15.37
C ILE A 6 -1.91 40.87 15.99
N MET A 7 -1.09 41.75 15.40
CA MET A 7 -1.09 43.17 15.75
C MET A 7 -2.29 43.85 15.11
N ALA A 8 -3.27 44.24 15.92
CA ALA A 8 -4.29 45.21 15.56
C ALA A 8 -3.69 46.63 15.71
N GLY A 9 -3.75 47.43 14.64
CA GLY A 9 -3.17 48.78 14.63
C GLY A 9 -3.88 49.72 13.65
N THR A 10 -4.92 50.40 14.16
CA THR A 10 -5.42 51.75 13.85
C THR A 10 -5.50 52.23 12.39
N LEU A 11 -6.74 52.38 11.91
CA LEU A 11 -7.13 53.12 10.72
C LEU A 11 -6.95 54.64 10.93
N VAL A 12 -6.07 55.26 10.15
CA VAL A 12 -6.01 56.72 10.01
C VAL A 12 -6.54 57.09 8.63
N THR A 13 -7.69 57.76 8.61
CA THR A 13 -8.41 58.17 7.41
C THR A 13 -7.76 59.38 6.75
N SER A 14 -7.10 59.18 5.62
CA SER A 14 -6.84 60.22 4.61
C SER A 14 -7.30 59.67 3.25
N CYS A 15 -8.32 60.32 2.70
CA CYS A 15 -9.04 59.90 1.51
C CYS A 15 -8.16 60.07 0.26
N GLY A 16 -7.95 58.99 -0.49
CA GLY A 16 -7.38 59.01 -1.83
C GLY A 16 -7.63 57.65 -2.48
N GLU A 17 -8.05 57.65 -3.74
CA GLU A 17 -8.41 56.47 -4.54
C GLU A 17 -7.40 55.30 -4.46
N LYS A 18 -6.14 55.58 -4.10
CA LYS A 18 -5.10 54.58 -3.82
C LYS A 18 -5.46 53.58 -2.71
N SER A 19 -6.14 53.98 -1.63
CA SER A 19 -6.48 53.03 -0.55
C SER A 19 -7.54 51.99 -0.94
N LYS A 20 -8.41 52.32 -1.91
CA LYS A 20 -9.35 51.34 -2.48
C LYS A 20 -8.63 50.41 -3.45
N GLN A 21 -7.75 50.96 -4.29
CA GLN A 21 -6.93 50.18 -5.21
C GLN A 21 -6.02 49.19 -4.47
N ASP A 22 -5.37 49.62 -3.37
CA ASP A 22 -4.52 48.75 -2.54
C ASP A 22 -5.32 47.63 -1.83
N MET A 23 -6.56 47.91 -1.42
CA MET A 23 -7.44 46.91 -0.80
C MET A 23 -7.99 45.90 -1.82
N GLU A 24 -8.30 46.36 -3.04
CA GLU A 24 -8.79 45.54 -4.13
C GLU A 24 -7.69 44.63 -4.67
N SER A 25 -6.47 45.16 -4.85
CA SER A 25 -5.28 44.37 -5.18
C SER A 25 -4.90 43.38 -4.07
N ALA A 26 -4.99 43.75 -2.79
CA ALA A 26 -4.75 42.81 -1.69
C ALA A 26 -5.78 41.67 -1.67
N LYS A 27 -7.05 41.95 -1.95
CA LYS A 27 -8.11 40.95 -2.04
C LYS A 27 -7.92 40.01 -3.25
N GLU A 28 -7.50 40.56 -4.38
CA GLU A 28 -7.15 39.80 -5.59
C GLU A 28 -5.97 38.87 -5.33
N SER A 29 -4.85 39.37 -4.77
CA SER A 29 -3.70 38.55 -4.41
C SER A 29 -4.01 37.47 -3.36
N MET A 30 -4.88 37.74 -2.38
CA MET A 30 -5.34 36.72 -1.42
C MET A 30 -6.23 35.67 -2.09
N SER A 31 -7.06 36.06 -3.07
CA SER A 31 -7.89 35.15 -3.85
C SER A 31 -7.04 34.25 -4.76
N GLU A 32 -6.06 34.82 -5.44
CA GLU A 32 -5.08 34.09 -6.27
C GLU A 32 -4.25 33.11 -5.43
N ALA A 33 -3.67 33.57 -4.30
CA ALA A 33 -2.94 32.69 -3.40
C ALA A 33 -3.82 31.55 -2.86
N GLY A 34 -5.09 31.82 -2.56
CA GLY A 34 -6.05 30.79 -2.17
C GLY A 34 -6.38 29.78 -3.28
N GLN A 35 -6.43 30.22 -4.53
CA GLN A 35 -6.58 29.33 -5.69
C GLN A 35 -5.33 28.51 -5.95
N ASP A 36 -4.14 29.11 -5.86
CA ASP A 36 -2.86 28.44 -6.03
C ASP A 36 -2.64 27.35 -4.97
N ILE A 37 -3.00 27.62 -3.70
CA ILE A 37 -2.96 26.61 -2.63
C ILE A 37 -3.90 25.45 -2.96
N LYS A 38 -5.15 25.72 -3.37
CA LYS A 38 -6.11 24.68 -3.75
C LYS A 38 -5.61 23.84 -4.91
N LYS A 39 -5.04 24.49 -5.93
CA LYS A 39 -4.48 23.81 -7.11
C LYS A 39 -3.27 22.96 -6.71
N ALA A 40 -2.32 23.50 -5.95
CA ALA A 40 -1.18 22.75 -5.46
C ALA A 40 -1.59 21.54 -4.61
N THR A 41 -2.63 21.68 -3.77
CA THR A 41 -3.19 20.56 -3.01
C THR A 41 -3.84 19.50 -3.92
N SER A 42 -4.58 19.92 -4.94
CA SER A 42 -5.20 18.99 -5.91
C SER A 42 -4.14 18.24 -6.72
N ASP A 43 -3.16 18.97 -7.28
CA ASP A 43 -2.08 18.39 -8.08
C ASP A 43 -1.26 17.39 -7.24
N ALA A 44 -0.98 17.71 -5.97
CA ALA A 44 -0.29 16.80 -5.05
C ALA A 44 -1.13 15.55 -4.70
N MET A 45 -2.46 15.66 -4.58
CA MET A 45 -3.34 14.51 -4.37
C MET A 45 -3.36 13.59 -5.60
N ASP A 46 -3.40 14.16 -6.81
CA ASP A 46 -3.40 13.41 -8.06
C ASP A 46 -2.06 12.69 -8.29
N GLU A 47 -0.92 13.35 -8.00
CA GLU A 47 0.41 12.73 -8.05
C GLU A 47 0.53 11.59 -7.02
N ASN A 48 0.08 11.80 -5.78
CA ASN A 48 0.08 10.77 -4.75
C ASN A 48 -0.77 9.56 -5.15
N LYS A 49 -1.95 9.79 -5.73
CA LYS A 49 -2.81 8.74 -6.27
C LYS A 49 -2.10 7.93 -7.37
N ALA A 50 -1.54 8.61 -8.37
CA ALA A 50 -0.84 7.96 -9.47
C ALA A 50 0.31 7.08 -8.96
N ASN A 51 1.12 7.60 -8.03
CA ASN A 51 2.23 6.87 -7.42
C ASN A 51 1.75 5.64 -6.64
N VAL A 52 0.67 5.74 -5.86
CA VAL A 52 0.12 4.60 -5.11
C VAL A 52 -0.41 3.52 -6.06
N GLU A 53 -1.11 3.90 -7.13
CA GLU A 53 -1.65 2.96 -8.11
C GLU A 53 -0.57 2.26 -8.95
N GLU A 54 0.49 2.99 -9.35
CA GLU A 54 1.61 2.41 -10.08
C GLU A 54 2.37 1.40 -9.22
N ASN A 55 2.70 1.77 -7.99
CA ASN A 55 3.39 0.89 -7.05
C ASN A 55 2.55 -0.36 -6.76
N TRP A 56 1.25 -0.19 -6.53
CA TRP A 56 0.33 -1.31 -6.35
C TRP A 56 0.34 -2.28 -7.54
N LYS A 57 0.20 -1.79 -8.77
CA LYS A 57 0.19 -2.65 -9.97
C LYS A 57 1.47 -3.45 -10.11
N LYS A 58 2.61 -2.83 -9.84
CA LYS A 58 3.91 -3.52 -9.86
C LYS A 58 3.96 -4.60 -8.78
N PHE A 59 3.63 -4.25 -7.54
CA PHE A 59 3.61 -5.17 -6.41
C PHE A 59 2.67 -6.35 -6.64
N GLU A 60 1.49 -6.09 -7.17
CA GLU A 60 0.48 -7.09 -7.51
C GLU A 60 1.04 -8.10 -8.51
N GLY A 61 1.61 -7.64 -9.63
CA GLY A 61 2.20 -8.51 -10.63
C GLY A 61 3.35 -9.36 -10.08
N GLU A 62 4.24 -8.75 -9.27
CA GLU A 62 5.32 -9.48 -8.58
C GLU A 62 4.76 -10.56 -7.64
N SER A 63 3.71 -10.23 -6.88
CA SER A 63 3.06 -11.12 -5.93
C SER A 63 2.36 -12.30 -6.61
N GLU A 64 1.69 -12.06 -7.75
CA GLU A 64 1.07 -13.12 -8.54
C GLU A 64 2.10 -14.12 -9.07
N VAL A 65 3.25 -13.65 -9.53
CA VAL A 65 4.35 -14.52 -9.97
C VAL A 65 4.88 -15.36 -8.81
N VAL A 66 5.09 -14.76 -7.64
CA VAL A 66 5.58 -15.47 -6.44
C VAL A 66 4.56 -16.50 -5.95
N ILE A 67 3.27 -16.19 -5.98
CA ILE A 67 2.18 -17.14 -5.68
C ILE A 67 2.17 -18.30 -6.68
N ALA A 68 2.26 -18.04 -7.98
CA ALA A 68 2.24 -19.08 -9.01
C ALA A 68 3.46 -20.03 -8.88
N ASN A 69 4.62 -19.49 -8.54
CA ASN A 69 5.80 -20.27 -8.22
C ASN A 69 5.61 -21.12 -6.95
N THR A 70 4.91 -20.57 -5.95
CA THR A 70 4.60 -21.27 -4.70
C THR A 70 3.61 -22.42 -4.94
N ASP A 71 2.58 -22.22 -5.76
CA ASP A 71 1.66 -23.29 -6.20
C ASP A 71 2.41 -24.44 -6.89
N THR A 72 3.35 -24.09 -7.76
CA THR A 72 4.18 -25.07 -8.47
C THR A 72 5.05 -25.85 -7.49
N GLN A 73 5.64 -25.18 -6.48
CA GLN A 73 6.39 -25.83 -5.42
C GLN A 73 5.53 -26.78 -4.60
N ILE A 74 4.32 -26.37 -4.20
CA ILE A 74 3.37 -27.23 -3.46
C ILE A 74 3.03 -28.48 -4.26
N LYS A 75 2.72 -28.35 -5.56
CA LYS A 75 2.46 -29.51 -6.44
C LYS A 75 3.65 -30.46 -6.50
N ASN A 76 4.85 -29.92 -6.69
CA ASN A 76 6.08 -30.72 -6.72
C ASN A 76 6.33 -31.43 -5.37
N LEU A 77 6.02 -30.78 -4.25
CA LEU A 77 6.14 -31.38 -2.92
C LEU A 77 5.12 -32.50 -2.72
N ARG A 78 3.86 -32.34 -3.18
CA ARG A 78 2.87 -33.44 -3.17
C ARG A 78 3.38 -34.68 -3.87
N GLU A 79 4.00 -34.52 -5.04
CA GLU A 79 4.57 -35.63 -5.80
C GLU A 79 5.77 -36.28 -5.09
N LYS A 80 6.60 -35.50 -4.38
CA LYS A 80 7.70 -36.04 -3.59
C LYS A 80 7.20 -36.80 -2.36
N ILE A 81 6.18 -36.26 -1.68
CA ILE A 81 5.58 -36.89 -0.50
C ILE A 81 4.89 -38.21 -0.86
N SER A 82 4.23 -38.29 -2.02
CA SER A 82 3.59 -39.54 -2.48
C SER A 82 4.60 -40.68 -2.68
N LYS A 83 5.85 -40.35 -3.00
CA LYS A 83 6.98 -41.28 -3.15
C LYS A 83 7.70 -41.59 -1.83
N SER A 84 7.38 -40.88 -0.76
CA SER A 84 7.99 -41.07 0.57
C SER A 84 7.46 -42.34 1.27
N ALA A 85 8.20 -42.81 2.27
CA ALA A 85 7.83 -43.97 3.08
C ALA A 85 6.45 -43.76 3.73
N LYS A 86 5.70 -44.86 3.92
CA LYS A 86 4.31 -44.81 4.40
C LYS A 86 4.19 -44.08 5.75
N ASN A 87 5.16 -44.28 6.65
CA ASN A 87 5.16 -43.71 7.99
C ASN A 87 5.39 -42.18 7.98
N ASP A 88 6.12 -41.65 7.01
CA ASP A 88 6.41 -40.20 6.92
C ASP A 88 5.36 -39.46 6.10
N ARG A 89 4.71 -40.16 5.17
CA ARG A 89 3.75 -39.59 4.22
C ARG A 89 2.58 -38.87 4.89
N GLU A 90 2.03 -39.43 5.97
CA GLU A 90 0.90 -38.82 6.68
C GLU A 90 1.30 -37.49 7.32
N LYS A 91 2.40 -37.49 8.08
CA LYS A 91 2.95 -36.29 8.72
C LYS A 91 3.30 -35.20 7.70
N LEU A 92 3.97 -35.58 6.62
CA LEU A 92 4.37 -34.67 5.54
C LEU A 92 3.16 -34.06 4.82
N ASN A 93 2.13 -34.86 4.53
CA ASN A 93 0.91 -34.33 3.92
C ASN A 93 0.20 -33.35 4.86
N ALA A 94 0.07 -33.68 6.15
CA ALA A 94 -0.55 -32.78 7.11
C ALA A 94 0.22 -31.45 7.26
N GLN A 95 1.55 -31.49 7.16
CA GLN A 95 2.37 -30.26 7.12
C GLN A 95 2.11 -29.48 5.83
N LEU A 96 2.10 -30.16 4.67
CA LEU A 96 1.88 -29.49 3.38
C LEU A 96 0.47 -28.91 3.27
N ASP A 97 -0.55 -29.58 3.80
CA ASP A 97 -1.94 -29.10 3.84
C ASP A 97 -2.02 -27.74 4.54
N LYS A 98 -1.32 -27.57 5.66
CA LYS A 98 -1.27 -26.29 6.40
C LYS A 98 -0.60 -25.18 5.60
N LEU A 99 0.50 -25.51 4.91
CA LEU A 99 1.21 -24.54 4.07
C LEU A 99 0.42 -24.16 2.82
N GLU A 100 -0.30 -25.11 2.23
CA GLU A 100 -1.22 -24.88 1.12
C GLU A 100 -2.39 -24.00 1.53
N GLN A 101 -2.93 -24.20 2.73
CA GLN A 101 -3.95 -23.32 3.30
C GLN A 101 -3.42 -21.88 3.53
N LYS A 102 -2.21 -21.71 4.07
CA LYS A 102 -1.56 -20.39 4.18
C LYS A 102 -1.40 -19.71 2.80
N ASN A 103 -0.98 -20.46 1.79
CA ASN A 103 -0.87 -19.93 0.42
C ASN A 103 -2.22 -19.47 -0.14
N LYS A 104 -3.31 -20.19 0.17
CA LYS A 104 -4.67 -19.82 -0.20
C LYS A 104 -5.11 -18.52 0.50
N GLU A 105 -4.82 -18.38 1.79
CA GLU A 105 -5.10 -17.16 2.55
C GLU A 105 -4.37 -15.95 1.96
N LEU A 106 -3.10 -16.12 1.53
CA LEU A 106 -2.34 -15.05 0.88
C LEU A 106 -2.92 -14.68 -0.50
N LYS A 107 -3.39 -15.66 -1.28
CA LYS A 107 -4.13 -15.38 -2.52
C LYS A 107 -5.39 -14.55 -2.26
N GLU A 108 -6.15 -14.91 -1.23
CA GLU A 108 -7.36 -14.20 -0.84
C GLU A 108 -7.05 -12.77 -0.37
N LYS A 109 -5.99 -12.59 0.44
CA LYS A 109 -5.49 -11.28 0.90
C LYS A 109 -5.10 -10.38 -0.28
N LEU A 110 -4.39 -10.90 -1.27
CA LEU A 110 -4.03 -10.14 -2.48
C LEU A 110 -5.27 -9.79 -3.31
N ALA A 111 -6.21 -10.73 -3.48
CA ALA A 111 -7.44 -10.51 -4.23
C ALA A 111 -8.37 -9.48 -3.56
N GLU A 112 -8.46 -9.49 -2.23
CA GLU A 112 -9.21 -8.48 -1.48
C GLU A 112 -8.59 -7.10 -1.68
N ARG A 113 -7.26 -6.99 -1.63
CA ARG A 113 -6.56 -5.73 -1.87
C ARG A 113 -6.78 -5.22 -3.30
N ARG A 114 -6.64 -6.09 -4.32
CA ARG A 114 -7.01 -5.80 -5.72
C ARG A 114 -8.42 -5.24 -5.84
N LYS A 115 -9.39 -5.87 -5.18
CA LYS A 115 -10.79 -5.43 -5.21
C LYS A 115 -10.92 -3.99 -4.70
N LYS A 116 -10.23 -3.65 -3.60
CA LYS A 116 -10.24 -2.28 -3.06
C LYS A 116 -9.70 -1.25 -4.06
N PHE A 117 -8.65 -1.58 -4.82
CA PHE A 117 -8.16 -0.73 -5.90
C PHE A 117 -9.18 -0.59 -7.05
N ASN A 118 -9.72 -1.72 -7.54
CA ASN A 118 -10.65 -1.72 -8.66
C ASN A 118 -11.97 -0.99 -8.36
N GLU A 119 -12.45 -1.07 -7.12
CA GLU A 119 -13.68 -0.41 -6.66
C GLU A 119 -13.44 1.03 -6.16
N ASN A 120 -12.22 1.57 -6.32
CA ASN A 120 -11.82 2.89 -5.85
C ASN A 120 -12.09 3.10 -4.33
N LEU A 121 -11.91 2.05 -3.53
CA LEU A 121 -12.08 2.06 -2.08
C LEU A 121 -10.78 2.45 -1.34
N ILE A 122 -9.77 2.92 -2.08
CA ILE A 122 -8.51 3.41 -1.52
C ILE A 122 -8.66 4.90 -1.17
N GLU A 123 -8.41 5.24 0.07
CA GLU A 123 -8.30 6.63 0.50
C GLU A 123 -6.95 7.22 0.09
N TYR A 124 -6.94 8.13 -0.89
CA TYR A 124 -5.74 8.81 -1.36
C TYR A 124 -5.39 10.06 -0.53
N ASN A 125 -5.25 9.89 0.78
CA ASN A 125 -4.73 10.93 1.68
C ASN A 125 -3.20 10.86 1.81
N GLU A 126 -2.61 11.77 2.58
CA GLU A 126 -1.16 11.82 2.83
C GLU A 126 -0.58 10.51 3.38
N ALA A 127 -1.40 9.67 4.04
CA ALA A 127 -0.98 8.39 4.60
C ALA A 127 -1.15 7.20 3.63
N ALA A 128 -1.73 7.39 2.45
CA ALA A 128 -2.05 6.32 1.51
C ALA A 128 -0.81 5.50 1.12
N GLY A 129 0.29 6.19 0.80
CA GLY A 129 1.56 5.55 0.44
C GLY A 129 2.15 4.70 1.57
N GLU A 130 2.10 5.16 2.81
CA GLU A 130 2.61 4.38 3.95
C GLU A 130 1.72 3.18 4.30
N LYS A 131 0.40 3.33 4.17
CA LYS A 131 -0.55 2.20 4.31
C LYS A 131 -0.27 1.12 3.26
N GLU A 132 -0.04 1.52 2.00
CA GLU A 132 0.30 0.58 0.93
C GLU A 132 1.63 -0.12 1.21
N LYS A 133 2.70 0.62 1.49
CA LYS A 133 4.01 0.02 1.82
C LYS A 133 3.94 -0.93 3.02
N SER A 134 3.09 -0.65 4.00
CA SER A 134 2.90 -1.55 5.15
C SER A 134 2.28 -2.86 4.72
N PHE A 135 1.23 -2.82 3.89
CA PHE A 135 0.61 -4.01 3.32
C PHE A 135 1.63 -4.82 2.52
N GLU A 136 2.39 -4.16 1.63
CA GLU A 136 3.40 -4.84 0.80
C GLU A 136 4.47 -5.55 1.64
N ARG A 137 4.97 -4.90 2.70
CA ARG A 137 5.98 -5.48 3.59
C ARG A 137 5.46 -6.70 4.33
N GLU A 138 4.26 -6.61 4.89
CA GLU A 138 3.62 -7.72 5.60
C GLU A 138 3.41 -8.90 4.65
N PHE A 139 2.85 -8.64 3.47
CA PHE A 139 2.60 -9.67 2.46
C PHE A 139 3.90 -10.36 2.00
N LYS A 140 4.96 -9.59 1.72
CA LYS A 140 6.28 -10.13 1.35
C LYS A 140 6.85 -11.00 2.46
N HIS A 141 6.77 -10.53 3.70
CA HIS A 141 7.21 -11.30 4.87
C HIS A 141 6.46 -12.63 4.98
N ASP A 142 5.13 -12.62 4.85
CA ASP A 142 4.30 -13.84 4.92
C ASP A 142 4.66 -14.83 3.79
N MET A 143 4.88 -14.32 2.56
CA MET A 143 5.33 -15.15 1.43
C MET A 143 6.73 -15.74 1.64
N ASP A 144 7.65 -14.98 2.22
CA ASP A 144 9.00 -15.45 2.53
C ASP A 144 8.98 -16.54 3.61
N GLU A 145 8.19 -16.36 4.68
CA GLU A 145 8.00 -17.37 5.72
C GLU A 145 7.40 -18.66 5.14
N LEU A 146 6.39 -18.54 4.28
CA LEU A 146 5.78 -19.67 3.59
C LEU A 146 6.81 -20.39 2.69
N GLY A 147 7.57 -19.64 1.89
CA GLY A 147 8.59 -20.19 1.00
C GLY A 147 9.69 -20.95 1.78
N ASN A 148 10.11 -20.41 2.93
CA ASN A 148 11.07 -21.09 3.81
C ASN A 148 10.48 -22.36 4.43
N SER A 149 9.22 -22.30 4.88
CA SER A 149 8.53 -23.47 5.44
C SER A 149 8.36 -24.60 4.42
N LEU A 150 8.09 -24.27 3.16
CA LEU A 150 7.99 -25.24 2.07
C LEU A 150 9.33 -25.93 1.76
N LYS A 151 10.45 -25.18 1.80
CA LYS A 151 11.81 -25.75 1.65
C LYS A 151 12.16 -26.71 2.79
N ASP A 152 11.64 -26.45 3.97
CA ASP A 152 12.02 -27.13 5.20
C ASP A 152 11.18 -28.37 5.50
N ILE A 153 10.15 -28.64 4.70
CA ILE A 153 9.16 -29.71 4.95
C ILE A 153 9.78 -31.11 5.11
N PHE A 154 10.93 -31.38 4.47
CA PHE A 154 11.62 -32.66 4.59
C PHE A 154 12.73 -32.69 5.65
N LYS A 155 13.13 -31.55 6.23
CA LYS A 155 14.29 -31.47 7.14
C LYS A 155 14.14 -32.35 8.38
N ASP A 156 12.94 -32.43 8.94
CA ASP A 156 12.66 -33.23 10.15
C ASP A 156 12.50 -34.74 9.89
N ASN A 157 12.51 -35.16 8.62
CA ASN A 157 12.29 -36.55 8.21
C ASN A 157 13.54 -37.17 7.53
N VAL A 158 14.68 -36.48 7.57
CA VAL A 158 15.99 -37.05 7.21
C VAL A 158 16.60 -37.64 8.48
N LYS A 159 16.53 -38.97 8.65
CA LYS A 159 17.33 -39.74 9.61
C LYS A 159 18.17 -40.75 8.86
#